data_AF-W4PDJ9-F1
#
_entry.id   AF-W4PDJ9-F1
#
_cell.length_a   1.000
_cell.length_b   1.000
_cell.length_c   1.000
_cell.angle_alpha   90.00
_cell.angle_beta   90.00
_cell.angle_gamma   90.00
#
_symmetry.space_group_name_H-M   'P 1'
#
loop_
_entity.id
_entity.type
_entity.pdbx_description
1 polymer ?
#
loop_
_entity_poly.entity_id
_entity_poly.type
_entity_poly.pdbx_seq_one_letter_code
_entity_poly.pdbx_strand_id
1 'polypeptide(L)' 'MESLIPLHPIAEQILSLYTKEKSKGDYKIFPDTMSKGKLSTHLKAVGWACGIRTPLTWHVGKHREIRKYQITSRLV' A
#
# COMPACT_ATOMS: atom_id res chain seq x y z
N MET A 1 10.42 -14.61 11.29
CA MET A 1 10.30 -15.11 9.90
C MET A 1 9.93 -13.93 9.03
N GLU A 2 10.81 -13.52 8.13
CA GLU A 2 10.48 -12.51 7.13
C GLU A 2 9.73 -13.20 5.99
N SER A 3 8.61 -12.64 5.54
CA SER A 3 7.87 -13.18 4.41
C SER A 3 8.18 -12.39 3.15
N LEU A 4 8.63 -13.06 2.09
CA LEU A 4 8.78 -12.45 0.78
C LEU A 4 7.41 -12.39 0.11
N ILE A 5 6.87 -11.17 -0.05
CA ILE A 5 5.59 -10.93 -0.70
C ILE A 5 5.89 -10.37 -2.09
N PRO A 6 5.51 -11.06 -3.18
CA PRO A 6 5.70 -10.54 -4.52
C PRO A 6 4.88 -9.27 -4.72
N LEU A 7 5.49 -8.25 -5.32
CA LEU A 7 4.81 -7.00 -5.65
C LEU A 7 4.21 -7.08 -7.06
N HIS A 8 3.09 -6.38 -7.28
CA HIS A 8 2.58 -6.19 -8.63
C HIS A 8 3.56 -5.28 -9.41
N PRO A 9 3.80 -5.50 -10.72
CA PRO A 9 4.77 -4.70 -11.49
C PRO A 9 4.54 -3.17 -11.41
N ILE A 10 3.29 -2.73 -11.29
CA ILE A 10 2.98 -1.31 -11.08
C ILE A 10 3.49 -0.78 -9.74
N ALA A 11 3.45 -1.60 -8.68
CA ALA A 11 3.94 -1.23 -7.37
C ALA A 11 5.48 -1.17 -7.37
N GLU A 12 6.15 -2.07 -8.10
CA GLU A 12 7.60 -2.03 -8.29
C GLU A 12 8.05 -0.76 -9.01
N GLN A 13 7.36 -0.39 -10.11
CA GLN A 13 7.64 0.84 -10.83
C GLN A 13 7.47 2.08 -9.95
N ILE A 14 6.37 2.15 -9.18
CA ILE A 14 6.15 3.24 -8.23
C ILE A 14 7.26 3.26 -7.17
N LEU A 15 7.60 2.12 -6.57
CA LEU A 15 8.63 2.03 -5.54
C LEU A 15 9.99 2.47 -6.05
N SER A 16 10.33 2.13 -7.30
CA SER A 16 11.57 2.56 -7.96
C SER A 16 11.71 4.09 -8.06
N LEU A 17 10.61 4.85 -8.03
CA LEU A 17 10.66 6.32 -8.00
C LEU A 17 11.06 6.87 -6.61
N TYR A 18 10.83 6.10 -5.54
CA TYR A 18 11.10 6.50 -4.17
C TYR A 18 12.39 5.88 -3.61
N THR A 19 12.83 4.76 -4.17
CA THR A 19 14.12 4.14 -3.85
C THR A 19 15.25 4.90 -4.54
N LYS A 20 16.11 5.55 -3.76
CA LYS A 20 17.33 6.19 -4.29
C LYS A 20 18.37 5.11 -4.59
N GLU A 21 19.07 5.20 -5.72
CA GLU A 21 20.13 4.26 -6.17
C GLU A 21 21.24 3.99 -5.14
N LYS A 22 21.37 4.81 -4.09
CA LYS A 22 22.41 4.71 -3.04
C LYS A 22 21.92 4.24 -1.68
N SER A 23 20.76 3.62 -1.61
CA SER A 23 20.17 3.19 -0.35
C SER A 23 20.80 1.88 0.16
N LYS A 24 22.08 1.94 0.55
CA LYS A 24 22.81 0.84 1.20
C LYS A 24 22.59 0.91 2.71
N GLY A 25 21.76 0.02 3.28
CA GLY A 25 21.51 -0.10 4.72
C GLY A 25 20.03 -0.23 5.09
N ASP A 26 19.71 -0.19 6.40
CA ASP A 26 18.33 -0.24 6.94
C ASP A 26 17.56 1.08 6.75
N TYR A 27 17.62 1.65 5.55
CA TYR A 27 16.89 2.87 5.24
C TYR A 27 15.40 2.56 5.09
N LYS A 28 14.55 3.42 5.66
CA LYS A 28 13.11 3.33 5.44
C LYS A 28 12.78 3.88 4.05
N ILE A 29 12.15 3.06 3.23
CA ILE A 29 11.75 3.46 1.86
C ILE A 29 10.75 4.61 1.90
N PHE A 30 9.84 4.59 2.88
CA PHE A 30 8.92 5.69 3.15
C PHE A 30 9.30 6.40 4.45
N PRO A 31 9.17 7.74 4.52
CA PRO A 31 9.39 8.48 5.75
C PRO A 31 8.38 8.02 6.82
N ASP A 32 8.86 7.73 8.02
CA ASP A 32 8.07 7.30 9.18
C ASP A 32 7.60 8.48 10.06
N THR A 33 7.86 9.71 9.60
CA THR A 33 7.49 10.95 10.29
C THR A 33 5.98 11.20 10.33
N MET A 34 5.20 10.46 9.55
CA MET A 34 3.74 10.60 9.48
C MET A 34 3.03 9.63 10.42
N SER A 35 2.15 10.16 11.28
CA SER A 35 1.31 9.33 12.13
C SER A 35 0.25 8.56 11.33
N LYS A 36 -0.19 7.41 11.86
CA LYS A 36 -1.26 6.59 11.26
C LYS A 36 -2.54 7.40 10.98
N GLY A 37 -2.89 8.34 11.86
CA GLY A 37 -4.04 9.22 11.68
C GLY A 37 -3.90 10.15 10.48
N LYS A 38 -2.73 10.79 10.33
CA LYS A 38 -2.43 11.63 9.16
C LYS A 38 -2.45 10.84 7.86
N LEU A 39 -1.89 9.62 7.86
CA LEU A 39 -1.92 8.73 6.70
C LEU A 39 -3.35 8.34 6.31
N SER A 40 -4.20 8.03 7.29
CA SER A 40 -5.62 7.73 7.07
C SER A 40 -6.37 8.91 6.44
N THR A 41 -6.13 10.13 6.90
CA THR A 41 -6.73 11.34 6.31
C THR A 41 -6.27 11.55 4.87
N HIS A 42 -4.97 11.38 4.57
CA HIS A 42 -4.46 11.47 3.21
C HIS A 42 -5.11 10.44 2.28
N LEU A 43 -5.22 9.19 2.74
CA LEU A 43 -5.82 8.12 1.94
C LEU A 43 -7.29 8.40 1.61
N LYS A 44 -8.05 8.96 2.56
CA LYS A 44 -9.42 9.42 2.30
C LYS A 44 -9.45 10.52 1.25
N ALA A 45 -8.59 11.54 1.37
CA ALA A 45 -8.52 12.65 0.43
C ALA A 45 -8.22 12.18 -1.00
N VAL A 46 -7.27 11.25 -1.17
CA VAL A 46 -6.98 10.62 -2.46
C VAL A 46 -8.20 9.86 -2.99
N GLY A 47 -8.87 9.07 -2.15
CA GLY A 47 -10.08 8.36 -2.53
C GLY A 47 -11.19 9.30 -3.03
N TRP A 48 -11.41 10.42 -2.35
CA TRP A 48 -12.35 11.46 -2.77
C TRP A 48 -11.97 12.07 -4.12
N ALA A 49 -10.70 12.44 -4.31
CA ALA A 49 -10.21 12.99 -5.57
C ALA A 49 -10.37 12.01 -6.74
N CYS A 50 -10.30 10.70 -6.48
CA CYS A 50 -10.55 9.64 -7.47
C CYS A 50 -12.04 9.29 -7.64
N GLY A 51 -12.97 10.02 -7.00
CA GLY A 51 -14.42 9.77 -7.11
C GLY A 51 -14.91 8.53 -6.32
N ILE A 52 -14.11 7.99 -5.41
CA ILE A 52 -14.49 6.83 -4.59
C ILE A 52 -15.43 7.30 -3.48
N ARG A 53 -16.71 6.91 -3.60
CA ARG A 53 -17.78 7.30 -2.66
C ARG A 53 -17.63 6.70 -1.25
N THR A 54 -16.91 5.58 -1.13
CA THR A 54 -16.59 4.98 0.18
C THR A 54 -15.23 5.46 0.66
N PRO A 55 -15.08 5.95 1.90
CA PRO A 55 -13.79 6.38 2.42
C PRO A 55 -12.72 5.29 2.24
N LEU A 56 -11.67 5.62 1.49
CA LEU A 56 -10.54 4.72 1.33
C LEU A 56 -9.76 4.69 2.64
N THR A 57 -9.71 3.53 3.28
CA THR A 57 -8.97 3.28 4.52
C THR A 57 -8.00 2.14 4.31
N TRP A 58 -7.00 2.01 5.20
CA TRP A 58 -6.05 0.90 5.17
C TRP A 58 -6.74 -0.47 5.08
N HIS A 59 -7.77 -0.69 5.92
CA HIS A 59 -8.53 -1.95 5.93
C HIS A 59 -9.27 -2.19 4.61
N VAL A 60 -9.86 -1.15 4.03
CA VAL A 60 -10.56 -1.25 2.74
C VAL A 60 -9.57 -1.53 1.61
N GLY A 61 -8.41 -0.87 1.61
CA GLY A 61 -7.34 -1.12 0.64
C GLY A 61 -6.85 -2.56 0.72
N LYS A 62 -6.49 -3.02 1.93
CA LYS A 62 -6.06 -4.41 2.16
C LYS A 62 -7.12 -5.41 1.72
N HIS A 63 -8.39 -5.20 2.06
CA HIS A 63 -9.48 -6.09 1.66
C HIS A 63 -9.74 -6.07 0.14
N ARG A 64 -9.54 -4.95 -0.54
CA ARG A 64 -9.68 -4.86 -2.01
C ARG A 64 -8.52 -5.49 -2.75
N GLU A 65 -7.28 -5.31 -2.30
CA GLU A 65 -6.09 -5.97 -2.87
C GLU A 65 -6.18 -7.48 -2.68
N ILE A 66 -6.57 -7.92 -1.47
CA ILE A 66 -6.92 -9.31 -1.20
C ILE A 66 -7.99 -9.78 -2.18
N ARG A 67 -9.08 -9.05 -2.44
CA ARG A 67 -10.10 -9.49 -3.41
C ARG A 67 -9.69 -9.40 -4.89
N LYS A 68 -8.68 -8.60 -5.25
CA LYS A 68 -8.15 -8.55 -6.62
C LYS A 68 -7.18 -9.70 -6.92
N TYR A 69 -6.54 -10.28 -5.89
CA TYR A 69 -5.57 -11.37 -6.05
C TYR A 69 -5.90 -12.67 -5.28
N GLN A 70 -6.96 -12.72 -4.46
CA GLN A 70 -7.43 -13.96 -3.83
C GLN A 70 -8.37 -14.71 -4.76
N ILE A 71 -7.75 -15.50 -5.62
CA ILE A 71 -8.00 -16.93 -5.58
C ILE A 71 -7.46 -17.44 -4.23
N THR A 72 -8.31 -17.51 -3.21
CA THR A 72 -8.13 -18.50 -2.14
C THR A 72 -9.50 -18.84 -1.56
N SER A 73 -10.03 -19.95 -2.08
CA SER A 73 -10.97 -20.87 -1.44
C SER A 73 -12.33 -20.32 -1.01
N ARG A 74 -13.38 -20.69 -1.76
CA ARG A 74 -14.49 -21.35 -1.08
C ARG A 74 -13.90 -22.64 -0.51
N LEU A 75 -13.77 -22.75 0.81
CA LEU A 75 -13.96 -23.93 1.65
C LEU A 75 -13.36 -23.67 3.05
N VAL A 76 -14.26 -23.64 4.03
CA VAL A 76 -14.13 -23.55 5.50
C VAL A 76 -13.78 -22.17 6.07
#